data_AF-A0A1Z3NAF5-F1
#
_entry.id   AF-A0A1Z3NAF5-F1
#
_cell.length_a   1.000
_cell.length_b   1.000
_cell.length_c   1.000
_cell.angle_alpha   90.00
_cell.angle_beta   90.00
_cell.angle_gamma   90.00
#
_symmetry.space_group_name_H-M   'P 1'
#
loop_
_entity.id
_entity.type
_entity.pdbx_description
1 polymer ?
#
loop_
_entity_poly.entity_id
_entity_poly.type
_entity_poly.pdbx_seq_one_letter_code
_entity_poly.pdbx_strand_id
1 'polypeptide(L)'
;MANQCPGISSFSSVNLWQDGNDLSVSSCGFAQKLAGVVDSISDWAPVSEKIMLSLKHSASGASYDGVKVLSAAEFLYIEGSNHKEKHLRNEQGNLTTFAHEYGHVILTDWLTRDIPEFKAIREGIASPMIANQKVYFLANQRGLIEKRIIAAPTPSHQERLLKKKQDIERQLAQAYFEGGEFSAEQNRILNLLAPYHELFADVVAVLYAEDPQAMRKAVELPSSSDKDIYMAEARDFTIRHSHEHWNDSTPHYRLSPVRSRLFAGHWIKGYSSTEKREYLEKVYNLLRDDILSRWHQETPSVQDANKTLIEKINSRL
;
A
#
# COMPACT_ATOMS: atom_id res chain seq x y z
N MET A 1 8.55 -12.92 16.81
CA MET A 1 9.59 -11.87 16.87
C MET A 1 9.22 -10.93 18.02
N ALA A 2 10.17 -10.51 18.86
CA ALA A 2 9.89 -9.60 19.97
C ALA A 2 9.66 -8.17 19.45
N ASN A 3 8.71 -7.43 20.03
CA ASN A 3 8.44 -6.04 19.65
C ASN A 3 9.64 -5.16 20.02
N GLN A 4 10.29 -4.54 19.02
CA GLN A 4 11.49 -3.72 19.24
C GLN A 4 11.17 -2.31 19.78
N CYS A 5 9.91 -1.88 19.71
CA CYS A 5 9.43 -0.62 20.31
C CYS A 5 8.39 -0.93 21.40
N PRO A 6 8.81 -1.14 22.66
CA PRO A 6 7.89 -1.44 23.76
C PRO A 6 6.92 -0.27 23.98
N GLY A 7 5.64 -0.59 24.26
CA GLY A 7 4.58 0.40 24.51
C GLY A 7 3.68 0.70 23.31
N ILE A 8 4.05 0.31 22.09
CA ILE A 8 3.18 0.46 20.92
C ILE A 8 2.24 -0.74 20.82
N SER A 9 0.96 -0.54 21.15
CA SER A 9 -0.07 -1.60 21.16
C SER A 9 -0.87 -1.72 19.87
N SER A 10 -0.83 -0.73 18.98
CA SER A 10 -1.57 -0.70 17.71
C SER A 10 -1.11 -1.79 16.74
N PHE A 11 0.13 -2.25 16.88
CA PHE A 11 0.72 -3.33 16.09
C PHE A 11 0.88 -4.61 16.93
N SER A 12 0.86 -5.77 16.27
CA SER A 12 1.20 -7.05 16.90
C SER A 12 2.70 -7.16 17.19
N SER A 13 3.52 -6.52 16.35
CA SER A 13 4.96 -6.31 16.58
C SER A 13 5.47 -5.17 15.71
N VAL A 14 6.48 -4.45 16.21
CA VAL A 14 7.28 -3.50 15.42
C VAL A 14 8.66 -4.08 15.18
N ASN A 15 9.02 -4.22 13.89
CA ASN A 15 10.34 -4.63 13.44
C ASN A 15 11.03 -3.44 12.75
N LEU A 16 12.20 -3.09 13.22
CA LEU A 16 13.03 -2.01 12.71
C LEU A 16 14.14 -2.60 11.83
N TRP A 17 14.21 -2.16 10.58
CA TRP A 17 15.14 -2.63 9.57
C TRP A 17 16.00 -1.50 9.03
N GLN A 18 17.32 -1.56 9.22
CA GLN A 18 18.27 -0.83 8.40
C GLN A 18 18.96 -1.79 7.44
N ASP A 19 19.44 -1.32 6.30
CA ASP A 19 20.14 -2.05 5.22
C ASP A 19 21.29 -2.98 5.69
N GLY A 20 20.89 -4.08 6.35
CA GLY A 20 21.74 -5.08 6.97
C GLY A 20 22.18 -4.85 8.42
N ASN A 21 21.63 -3.88 9.18
CA ASN A 21 21.91 -3.63 10.62
C ASN A 21 20.64 -3.17 11.38
N ASP A 22 20.61 -3.36 12.71
CA ASP A 22 19.51 -2.90 13.59
C ASP A 22 19.51 -1.36 13.70
N LEU A 23 18.32 -0.76 13.58
CA LEU A 23 18.10 0.68 13.78
C LEU A 23 18.20 1.07 15.27
N SER A 24 18.61 2.31 15.52
CA SER A 24 18.70 2.90 16.86
C SER A 24 17.36 3.46 17.38
N VAL A 25 17.33 3.87 18.65
CA VAL A 25 16.19 4.41 19.43
C VAL A 25 15.36 5.49 18.72
N SER A 26 15.90 6.22 17.74
CA SER A 26 15.16 7.27 16.99
C SER A 26 13.95 6.73 16.20
N SER A 27 14.02 5.48 15.71
CA SER A 27 12.97 4.90 14.88
C SER A 27 11.68 4.55 15.65
N CYS A 28 11.75 4.42 16.97
CA CYS A 28 10.53 4.20 17.77
C CYS A 28 9.67 5.47 17.90
N GLY A 29 10.26 6.66 17.86
CA GLY A 29 9.50 7.91 17.84
C GLY A 29 8.65 8.04 16.57
N PHE A 30 9.21 7.68 15.41
CA PHE A 30 8.45 7.63 14.17
C PHE A 30 7.42 6.49 14.17
N ALA A 31 7.78 5.31 14.68
CA ALA A 31 6.82 4.21 14.85
C ALA A 31 5.62 4.62 15.73
N GLN A 32 5.83 5.46 16.75
CA GLN A 32 4.75 6.00 17.59
C GLN A 32 3.82 6.93 16.79
N LYS A 33 4.35 7.74 15.87
CA LYS A 33 3.54 8.56 14.96
C LYS A 33 2.68 7.68 14.05
N LEU A 34 3.28 6.62 13.48
CA LEU A 34 2.55 5.64 12.65
C LEU A 34 1.48 4.89 13.46
N ALA A 35 1.76 4.57 14.72
CA ALA A 35 0.77 4.02 15.64
C ALA A 35 -0.39 4.99 15.87
N GLY A 36 -0.11 6.29 16.01
CA GLY A 36 -1.14 7.32 16.09
C GLY A 36 -2.05 7.39 14.86
N VAL A 37 -1.50 7.13 13.66
CA VAL A 37 -2.31 6.99 12.43
C VAL A 37 -3.24 5.78 12.54
N VAL A 38 -2.71 4.62 12.94
CA VAL A 38 -3.50 3.39 13.11
C VAL A 38 -4.59 3.57 14.15
N ASP A 39 -4.27 4.14 15.31
CA ASP A 39 -5.23 4.36 16.40
C ASP A 39 -6.33 5.32 15.94
N SER A 40 -5.96 6.44 15.32
CA SER A 40 -6.93 7.42 14.81
C SER A 40 -7.87 6.83 13.75
N ILE A 41 -7.39 5.95 12.88
CA ILE A 41 -8.21 5.29 11.87
C ILE A 41 -9.05 4.17 12.48
N SER A 42 -8.47 3.37 13.38
CA SER A 42 -9.14 2.26 14.07
C SER A 42 -10.36 2.70 14.88
N ASP A 43 -10.38 3.95 15.34
CA ASP A 43 -11.54 4.55 16.01
C ASP A 43 -12.80 4.54 15.13
N TRP A 44 -12.67 4.69 13.82
CA TRP A 44 -13.80 4.71 12.88
C TRP A 44 -13.81 3.54 11.89
N ALA A 45 -12.70 2.86 11.68
CA ALA A 45 -12.56 1.68 10.81
C ALA A 45 -11.72 0.58 11.49
N PRO A 46 -12.29 -0.12 12.49
CA PRO A 46 -11.57 -1.18 13.19
C PRO A 46 -11.32 -2.38 12.26
N VAL A 47 -10.17 -3.02 12.45
CA VAL A 47 -9.77 -4.27 11.78
C VAL A 47 -9.73 -5.42 12.80
N SER A 48 -10.04 -6.64 12.35
CA SER A 48 -10.14 -7.79 13.25
C SER A 48 -8.80 -8.26 13.83
N GLU A 49 -7.71 -8.11 13.07
CA GLU A 49 -6.37 -8.55 13.45
C GLU A 49 -5.36 -7.41 13.47
N LYS A 50 -4.47 -7.42 14.47
CA LYS A 50 -3.33 -6.49 14.52
C LYS A 50 -2.27 -6.87 13.48
N ILE A 51 -1.88 -5.88 12.68
CA ILE A 51 -0.80 -6.00 11.70
C ILE A 51 0.58 -5.83 12.33
N MET A 52 1.60 -6.30 11.62
CA MET A 52 3.01 -6.07 11.93
C MET A 52 3.50 -4.82 11.22
N LEU A 53 4.25 -3.96 11.92
CA LEU A 53 4.95 -2.83 11.31
C LEU A 53 6.39 -3.25 10.98
N SER A 54 6.80 -3.05 9.73
CA SER A 54 8.18 -3.16 9.28
C SER A 54 8.69 -1.76 8.91
N LEU A 55 9.52 -1.16 9.75
CA LEU A 55 10.00 0.20 9.54
C LEU A 55 11.43 0.19 8.99
N LYS A 56 11.60 0.82 7.82
CA LYS A 56 12.91 1.06 7.20
C LYS A 56 13.41 2.47 7.52
N HIS A 57 14.70 2.70 7.39
CA HIS A 57 15.24 4.05 7.46
C HIS A 57 14.79 4.90 6.25
N SER A 58 14.96 4.38 5.03
CA SER A 58 14.55 5.08 3.82
C SER A 58 13.95 4.13 2.79
N ALA A 59 12.93 4.58 2.05
CA ALA A 59 12.34 3.84 0.94
C ALA A 59 11.66 4.79 -0.06
N SER A 60 11.34 4.30 -1.25
CA SER A 60 10.56 5.07 -2.23
C SER A 60 9.05 5.07 -1.98
N GLY A 61 8.58 4.27 -0.99
CA GLY A 61 7.17 4.11 -0.68
C GLY A 61 6.95 3.33 0.61
N ALA A 62 5.70 3.34 1.07
CA ALA A 62 5.18 2.36 2.01
C ALA A 62 4.50 1.23 1.22
N SER A 63 4.22 0.09 1.86
CA SER A 63 3.54 -1.03 1.21
C SER A 63 2.88 -1.96 2.22
N TYR A 64 1.65 -2.37 1.97
CA TYR A 64 1.05 -3.54 2.62
C TYR A 64 1.31 -4.82 1.81
N ASP A 65 1.66 -5.91 2.50
CA ASP A 65 1.96 -7.20 1.86
C ASP A 65 0.72 -7.98 1.39
N GLY A 66 -0.49 -7.49 1.64
CA GLY A 66 -1.75 -8.20 1.36
C GLY A 66 -2.14 -9.23 2.41
N VAL A 67 -1.30 -9.44 3.44
CA VAL A 67 -1.49 -10.49 4.45
C VAL A 67 -1.49 -9.93 5.87
N LYS A 68 -0.35 -9.45 6.38
CA LYS A 68 -0.15 -8.98 7.77
C LYS A 68 0.92 -7.91 7.99
N VAL A 69 1.79 -7.62 7.01
CA VAL A 69 2.92 -6.72 7.18
C VAL A 69 2.68 -5.41 6.45
N LEU A 70 2.68 -4.31 7.21
CA LEU A 70 2.70 -2.96 6.67
C LEU A 70 4.13 -2.44 6.80
N SER A 71 4.75 -2.16 5.66
CA SER A 71 6.10 -1.63 5.55
C SER A 71 6.07 -0.12 5.35
N ALA A 72 6.90 0.61 6.08
CA ALA A 72 7.04 2.05 5.97
C ALA A 72 8.52 2.44 5.99
N ALA A 73 8.82 3.71 5.74
CA ALA A 73 10.14 4.26 6.00
C ALA A 73 10.07 5.63 6.69
N GLU A 74 11.05 5.90 7.54
CA GLU A 74 11.23 7.19 8.21
C GLU A 74 11.45 8.32 7.19
N PHE A 75 12.27 8.04 6.17
CA PHE A 75 12.55 8.92 5.05
C PHE A 75 11.98 8.33 3.75
N LEU A 76 10.75 8.71 3.41
CA LEU A 76 10.23 8.45 2.08
C LEU A 76 10.77 9.45 1.07
N TYR A 77 11.21 8.96 -0.08
CA TYR A 77 11.55 9.79 -1.21
C TYR A 77 10.68 9.42 -2.42
N ILE A 78 10.34 10.41 -3.23
CA ILE A 78 9.76 10.19 -4.55
C ILE A 78 10.91 10.21 -5.54
N GLU A 79 11.00 9.17 -6.36
CA GLU A 79 11.97 9.10 -7.45
C GLU A 79 11.27 9.52 -8.74
N GLY A 80 11.82 10.52 -9.44
CA GLY A 80 11.28 10.93 -10.73
C GLY A 80 11.34 9.79 -11.75
N SER A 81 10.50 9.84 -12.77
CA SER A 81 10.44 8.83 -13.86
C SER A 81 11.77 8.58 -14.58
N ASN A 82 12.75 9.49 -14.44
CA ASN A 82 14.11 9.36 -14.98
C ASN A 82 15.12 8.73 -14.00
N HIS A 83 14.72 8.38 -12.77
CA HIS A 83 15.56 7.87 -11.68
C HIS A 83 16.77 8.74 -11.28
N LYS A 84 16.81 10.01 -11.70
CA LYS A 84 17.92 10.92 -11.41
C LYS A 84 17.68 11.81 -10.21
N GLU A 85 16.41 12.02 -9.85
CA GLU A 85 16.02 12.91 -8.75
C GLU A 85 15.28 12.14 -7.67
N LYS A 86 15.68 12.37 -6.42
CA LYS A 86 15.01 11.87 -5.22
C LYS A 86 14.59 13.05 -4.37
N HIS A 87 13.29 13.22 -4.21
CA HIS A 87 12.71 14.29 -3.42
C HIS A 87 12.16 13.71 -2.14
N LEU A 88 12.68 14.17 -0.99
CA LEU A 88 12.16 13.74 0.31
C LEU A 88 10.72 14.24 0.47
N ARG A 89 9.82 13.32 0.82
CA ARG A 89 8.46 13.68 1.22
C ARG A 89 8.49 14.36 2.58
N ASN A 90 7.60 15.32 2.79
CA ASN A 90 7.39 15.89 4.11
C ASN A 90 6.69 14.88 5.03
N GLU A 91 6.75 15.12 6.34
CA GLU A 91 6.19 14.20 7.32
C GLU A 91 4.70 13.90 7.08
N GLN A 92 3.90 14.94 6.78
CA GLN A 92 2.48 14.76 6.50
C GLN A 92 2.24 13.84 5.29
N GLY A 93 3.02 13.99 4.22
CA GLY A 93 2.98 13.12 3.06
C GLY A 93 3.31 11.67 3.42
N ASN A 94 4.24 11.45 4.36
CA ASN A 94 4.57 10.10 4.85
C ASN A 94 3.42 9.49 5.63
N LEU A 95 2.82 10.25 6.56
CA LEU A 95 1.69 9.78 7.35
C LEU A 95 0.45 9.52 6.48
N THR A 96 0.18 10.37 5.49
CA THR A 96 -0.89 10.17 4.51
C THR A 96 -0.65 8.94 3.64
N THR A 97 0.59 8.72 3.17
CA THR A 97 0.96 7.49 2.44
C THR A 97 0.77 6.26 3.32
N PHE A 98 1.12 6.34 4.60
CA PHE A 98 0.91 5.24 5.53
C PHE A 98 -0.58 4.96 5.80
N ALA A 99 -1.40 6.01 5.92
CA ALA A 99 -2.84 5.89 6.03
C ALA A 99 -3.45 5.19 4.80
N HIS A 100 -2.93 5.48 3.61
CA HIS A 100 -3.28 4.75 2.39
C HIS A 100 -2.96 3.25 2.53
N GLU A 101 -1.73 2.87 2.90
CA GLU A 101 -1.41 1.45 3.10
C GLU A 101 -2.29 0.76 4.15
N TYR A 102 -2.63 1.46 5.23
CA TYR A 102 -3.56 0.93 6.22
C TYR A 102 -4.98 0.77 5.67
N GLY A 103 -5.38 1.61 4.72
CA GLY A 103 -6.63 1.44 3.97
C GLY A 103 -6.68 0.12 3.19
N HIS A 104 -5.56 -0.38 2.67
CA HIS A 104 -5.54 -1.73 2.08
C HIS A 104 -5.80 -2.82 3.12
N VAL A 105 -5.25 -2.68 4.33
CA VAL A 105 -5.49 -3.61 5.45
C VAL A 105 -6.98 -3.66 5.77
N ILE A 106 -7.61 -2.49 5.90
CA ILE A 106 -9.06 -2.38 6.20
C ILE A 106 -9.89 -3.06 5.11
N LEU A 107 -9.61 -2.78 3.83
CA LEU A 107 -10.37 -3.40 2.75
C LEU A 107 -10.17 -4.92 2.74
N THR A 108 -8.94 -5.41 2.91
CA THR A 108 -8.66 -6.85 2.97
C THR A 108 -9.43 -7.50 4.13
N ASP A 109 -9.44 -6.89 5.32
CA ASP A 109 -10.15 -7.40 6.49
C ASP A 109 -11.65 -7.50 6.22
N TRP A 110 -12.25 -6.41 5.72
CA TRP A 110 -13.68 -6.35 5.46
C TRP A 110 -14.12 -7.29 4.33
N LEU A 111 -13.37 -7.38 3.24
CA LEU A 111 -13.63 -8.37 2.18
C LEU A 111 -13.47 -9.81 2.69
N THR A 112 -12.49 -10.08 3.57
CA THR A 112 -12.30 -11.42 4.16
C THR A 112 -13.50 -11.83 5.02
N ARG A 113 -14.10 -10.86 5.72
CA ARG A 113 -15.29 -11.10 6.55
C ARG A 113 -16.54 -11.29 5.70
N ASP A 114 -16.73 -10.46 4.68
CA ASP A 114 -18.01 -10.36 3.97
C ASP A 114 -18.10 -11.27 2.73
N ILE A 115 -16.97 -11.70 2.15
CA ILE A 115 -16.92 -12.53 0.93
C ILE A 115 -16.17 -13.85 1.20
N PRO A 116 -16.88 -14.96 1.43
CA PRO A 116 -16.28 -16.27 1.74
C PRO A 116 -15.27 -16.75 0.69
N GLU A 117 -15.56 -16.51 -0.59
CA GLU A 117 -14.67 -16.86 -1.71
C GLU A 117 -13.36 -16.07 -1.64
N PHE A 118 -13.41 -14.78 -1.27
CA PHE A 118 -12.21 -13.98 -1.07
C PHE A 118 -11.37 -14.51 0.10
N LYS A 119 -12.02 -14.90 1.21
CA LYS A 119 -11.32 -15.53 2.34
C LYS A 119 -10.57 -16.78 1.91
N ALA A 120 -11.22 -17.68 1.16
CA ALA A 120 -10.60 -18.90 0.67
C ALA A 120 -9.41 -18.60 -0.26
N ILE A 121 -9.54 -17.61 -1.15
CA ILE A 121 -8.44 -17.15 -2.01
C ILE A 121 -7.29 -16.61 -1.17
N ARG A 122 -7.57 -15.71 -0.21
CA ARG A 122 -6.57 -15.10 0.68
C ARG A 122 -5.78 -16.16 1.44
N GLU A 123 -6.47 -17.14 2.03
CA GLU A 123 -5.83 -18.25 2.74
C GLU A 123 -4.96 -19.10 1.80
N GLY A 124 -5.42 -19.32 0.56
CA GLY A 124 -4.69 -20.06 -0.47
C GLY A 124 -3.47 -19.33 -1.04
N ILE A 125 -3.45 -17.99 -1.03
CA ILE A 125 -2.34 -17.19 -1.57
C ILE A 125 -1.39 -16.62 -0.52
N ALA A 126 -1.76 -16.63 0.77
CA ALA A 126 -0.97 -15.99 1.82
C ALA A 126 0.47 -16.51 1.89
N SER A 127 0.66 -17.83 1.94
CA SER A 127 2.00 -18.43 1.99
C SER A 127 2.82 -18.16 0.71
N PRO A 128 2.29 -18.39 -0.51
CA PRO A 128 3.01 -18.04 -1.72
C PRO A 128 3.28 -16.52 -1.87
N MET A 129 2.38 -15.64 -1.42
CA MET A 129 2.61 -14.18 -1.41
C MET A 129 3.78 -13.80 -0.50
N ILE A 130 3.81 -14.31 0.73
CA ILE A 130 4.90 -14.06 1.69
C ILE A 130 6.23 -14.54 1.11
N ALA A 131 6.25 -15.72 0.51
CA ALA A 131 7.44 -16.30 -0.09
C ALA A 131 7.92 -15.49 -1.31
N ASN A 132 7.03 -15.07 -2.21
CA ASN A 132 7.37 -14.25 -3.37
C ASN A 132 7.90 -12.85 -2.98
N GLN A 133 7.37 -12.25 -1.92
CA GLN A 133 7.93 -11.00 -1.39
C GLN A 133 9.30 -11.19 -0.75
N LYS A 134 9.50 -12.31 -0.04
CA LYS A 134 10.81 -12.69 0.51
C LYS A 134 11.82 -12.88 -0.61
N VAL A 135 11.44 -13.47 -1.75
CA VAL A 135 12.27 -13.55 -2.97
C VAL A 135 12.70 -12.15 -3.42
N TYR A 136 11.76 -11.23 -3.62
CA TYR A 136 12.07 -9.87 -4.08
C TYR A 136 13.02 -9.14 -3.10
N PHE A 137 12.75 -9.23 -1.80
CA PHE A 137 13.57 -8.64 -0.77
C PHE A 137 15.00 -9.20 -0.76
N LEU A 138 15.14 -10.52 -0.76
CA LEU A 138 16.44 -11.19 -0.71
C LEU A 138 17.24 -10.96 -1.99
N ALA A 139 16.59 -10.87 -3.16
CA ALA A 139 17.24 -10.55 -4.42
C ALA A 139 17.85 -9.14 -4.40
N ASN A 140 17.13 -8.17 -3.84
CA ASN A 140 17.65 -6.81 -3.64
C ASN A 140 18.82 -6.80 -2.64
N GLN A 141 18.71 -7.51 -1.51
CA GLN A 141 19.81 -7.64 -0.55
C GLN A 141 21.05 -8.28 -1.16
N ARG A 142 20.89 -9.30 -2.00
CA ARG A 142 21.99 -9.93 -2.74
C ARG A 142 22.72 -8.90 -3.60
N GLY A 143 21.99 -8.12 -4.40
CA GLY A 143 22.58 -7.08 -5.24
C GLY A 143 23.32 -5.99 -4.46
N LEU A 144 22.83 -5.60 -3.29
CA LEU A 144 23.53 -4.66 -2.39
C LEU A 144 24.80 -5.26 -1.80
N ILE A 145 24.76 -6.52 -1.35
CA ILE A 145 25.93 -7.22 -0.81
C ILE A 145 26.99 -7.40 -1.90
N GLU A 146 26.62 -7.72 -3.14
CA GLU A 146 27.56 -7.81 -4.26
C GLU A 146 28.31 -6.50 -4.50
N LYS A 147 27.61 -5.35 -4.48
CA LYS A 147 28.26 -4.04 -4.57
C LYS A 147 29.22 -3.78 -3.40
N ARG A 148 28.84 -4.17 -2.18
CA ARG A 148 29.68 -4.01 -0.98
C ARG A 148 30.92 -4.93 -1.00
N ILE A 149 30.82 -6.13 -1.58
CA ILE A 149 31.95 -7.05 -1.76
C ILE A 149 33.01 -6.41 -2.66
N ILE A 150 32.59 -5.79 -3.77
CA ILE A 150 33.49 -5.10 -4.71
C ILE A 150 34.19 -3.90 -4.03
N ALA A 151 33.46 -3.18 -3.17
CA ALA A 151 33.98 -2.01 -2.45
C ALA A 151 34.65 -2.36 -1.10
N ALA A 152 34.89 -3.63 -0.79
CA ALA A 152 35.39 -4.04 0.52
C ALA A 152 36.83 -3.56 0.76
N PRO A 153 37.13 -2.90 1.91
CA PRO A 153 38.44 -2.30 2.15
C PRO A 153 39.54 -3.32 2.51
N THR A 154 39.16 -4.54 2.88
CA THR A 154 40.11 -5.59 3.32
C THR A 154 39.60 -6.99 2.96
N PRO A 155 40.48 -8.00 2.85
CA PRO A 155 40.08 -9.39 2.62
C PRO A 155 39.13 -9.97 3.67
N SER A 156 39.34 -9.64 4.96
CA SER A 156 38.47 -10.12 6.05
C SER A 156 37.04 -9.56 5.95
N HIS A 157 36.89 -8.28 5.58
CA HIS A 157 35.58 -7.70 5.28
C HIS A 157 34.91 -8.39 4.08
N GLN A 158 35.68 -8.68 3.04
CA GLN A 158 35.19 -9.38 1.85
C GLN A 158 34.69 -10.78 2.19
N GLU A 159 35.44 -11.55 3.00
CA GLU A 159 35.07 -12.90 3.45
C GLU A 159 33.76 -12.90 4.26
N ARG A 160 33.59 -11.95 5.18
CA ARG A 160 32.34 -11.79 5.94
C ARG A 160 31.14 -11.50 5.03
N LEU A 161 31.32 -10.64 4.03
CA LEU A 161 30.26 -10.31 3.07
C LEU A 161 29.93 -11.50 2.15
N LEU A 162 30.93 -12.28 1.73
CA LEU A 162 30.72 -13.52 0.96
C LEU A 162 29.90 -14.55 1.74
N LYS A 163 30.18 -14.73 3.04
CA LYS A 163 29.38 -15.60 3.91
C LYS A 163 27.92 -15.12 4.01
N LYS A 164 27.71 -13.81 4.12
CA LYS A 164 26.36 -13.22 4.12
C LYS A 164 25.65 -13.42 2.78
N LYS A 165 26.36 -13.31 1.65
CA LYS A 165 25.81 -13.61 0.31
C LYS A 165 25.34 -15.06 0.21
N GLN A 166 26.16 -16.03 0.64
CA GLN A 166 25.80 -17.45 0.61
C GLN A 166 24.56 -17.77 1.44
N ASP A 167 24.40 -17.12 2.59
CA ASP A 167 23.20 -17.27 3.41
C ASP A 167 21.95 -16.71 2.72
N ILE A 168 22.06 -15.52 2.11
CA ILE A 168 20.98 -14.92 1.29
C ILE A 168 20.60 -15.85 0.12
N GLU A 169 21.58 -16.44 -0.57
CA GLU A 169 21.33 -17.37 -1.68
C GLU A 169 20.62 -18.64 -1.22
N ARG A 170 20.97 -19.18 -0.05
CA ARG A 170 20.26 -20.31 0.55
C ARG A 170 18.80 -19.95 0.89
N GLN A 171 18.59 -18.79 1.50
CA GLN A 171 17.26 -18.31 1.81
C GLN A 171 16.43 -18.01 0.56
N LEU A 172 17.05 -17.53 -0.53
CA LEU A 172 16.40 -17.32 -1.82
C LEU A 172 15.92 -18.64 -2.41
N ALA A 173 16.78 -19.66 -2.45
CA ALA A 173 16.42 -20.98 -2.96
C ALA A 173 15.21 -21.56 -2.22
N GLN A 174 15.18 -21.43 -0.89
CA GLN A 174 14.04 -21.83 -0.07
C GLN A 174 12.77 -21.03 -0.40
N ALA A 175 12.88 -19.70 -0.52
CA ALA A 175 11.75 -18.85 -0.82
C ALA A 175 11.17 -19.09 -2.22
N TYR A 176 12.00 -19.40 -3.22
CA TYR A 176 11.51 -19.81 -4.55
C TYR A 176 10.72 -21.13 -4.50
N PHE A 177 11.18 -22.09 -3.69
CA PHE A 177 10.47 -23.35 -3.50
C PHE A 177 9.10 -23.15 -2.82
N GLU A 178 9.02 -22.21 -1.88
CA GLU A 178 7.79 -21.86 -1.15
C GLU A 178 6.85 -20.93 -1.95
N GLY A 179 7.38 -20.16 -2.91
CA GLY A 179 6.70 -19.09 -3.64
C GLY A 179 5.60 -19.54 -4.59
N GLY A 180 5.69 -20.76 -5.12
CA GLY A 180 4.70 -21.37 -6.01
C GLY A 180 4.27 -20.48 -7.19
N GLU A 181 3.24 -20.93 -7.92
CA GLU A 181 2.54 -20.09 -8.91
C GLU A 181 1.08 -19.93 -8.46
N PHE A 182 0.53 -18.74 -8.67
CA PHE A 182 -0.90 -18.52 -8.48
C PHE A 182 -1.69 -19.15 -9.62
N SER A 183 -2.84 -19.74 -9.29
CA SER A 183 -3.77 -20.23 -10.30
C SER A 183 -4.29 -19.08 -11.18
N ALA A 184 -4.77 -19.40 -12.39
CA ALA A 184 -5.37 -18.41 -13.28
C ALA A 184 -6.51 -17.64 -12.61
N GLU A 185 -7.31 -18.33 -11.79
CA GLU A 185 -8.41 -17.74 -11.05
C GLU A 185 -7.93 -16.81 -9.94
N GLN A 186 -6.89 -17.19 -9.19
CA GLN A 186 -6.28 -16.32 -8.18
C GLN A 186 -5.72 -15.03 -8.82
N ASN A 187 -4.99 -15.16 -9.93
CA ASN A 187 -4.48 -14.00 -10.67
C ASN A 187 -5.60 -13.10 -11.18
N ARG A 188 -6.68 -13.68 -11.71
CA ARG A 188 -7.85 -12.92 -12.19
C ARG A 188 -8.48 -12.11 -11.06
N ILE A 189 -8.72 -12.72 -9.90
CA ILE A 189 -9.32 -12.05 -8.75
C ILE A 189 -8.40 -10.97 -8.19
N LEU A 190 -7.09 -11.22 -8.06
CA LEU A 190 -6.13 -10.21 -7.62
C LEU A 190 -6.11 -8.99 -8.56
N ASN A 191 -6.16 -9.24 -9.88
CA ASN A 191 -6.22 -8.18 -10.88
C ASN A 191 -7.55 -7.42 -10.86
N LEU A 192 -8.66 -8.09 -10.56
CA LEU A 192 -9.96 -7.45 -10.35
C LEU A 192 -9.92 -6.52 -9.13
N LEU A 193 -9.33 -6.97 -8.03
CA LEU A 193 -9.37 -6.28 -6.73
C LEU A 193 -8.37 -5.13 -6.62
N ALA A 194 -7.22 -5.19 -7.31
CA ALA A 194 -6.15 -4.20 -7.16
C ALA A 194 -6.63 -2.74 -7.32
N PRO A 195 -7.44 -2.37 -8.34
CA PRO A 195 -7.94 -0.99 -8.46
C PRO A 195 -8.87 -0.55 -7.31
N TYR A 196 -9.65 -1.49 -6.74
CA TYR A 196 -10.52 -1.19 -5.60
C TYR A 196 -9.71 -0.99 -4.32
N HIS A 197 -8.64 -1.78 -4.15
CA HIS A 197 -7.66 -1.57 -3.08
C HIS A 197 -7.09 -0.16 -3.13
N GLU A 198 -6.66 0.30 -4.29
CA GLU A 198 -6.11 1.65 -4.50
C GLU A 198 -7.14 2.75 -4.22
N LEU A 199 -8.34 2.62 -4.78
CA LEU A 199 -9.41 3.60 -4.60
C LEU A 199 -9.85 3.71 -3.13
N PHE A 200 -10.07 2.58 -2.45
CA PHE A 200 -10.51 2.55 -1.07
C PHE A 200 -9.42 3.08 -0.12
N ALA A 201 -8.17 2.69 -0.35
CA ALA A 201 -7.04 3.19 0.42
C ALA A 201 -6.86 4.71 0.28
N ASP A 202 -7.09 5.26 -0.91
CA ASP A 202 -7.13 6.71 -1.12
C ASP A 202 -8.27 7.39 -0.34
N VAL A 203 -9.46 6.77 -0.28
CA VAL A 203 -10.57 7.29 0.54
C VAL A 203 -10.19 7.33 2.02
N VAL A 204 -9.56 6.28 2.54
CA VAL A 204 -9.08 6.23 3.93
C VAL A 204 -8.05 7.33 4.20
N ALA A 205 -7.09 7.53 3.30
CA ALA A 205 -6.08 8.57 3.42
C ALA A 205 -6.69 9.98 3.40
N VAL A 206 -7.70 10.21 2.56
CA VAL A 206 -8.45 11.48 2.49
C VAL A 206 -9.25 11.74 3.77
N LEU A 207 -9.93 10.73 4.33
CA LEU A 207 -10.67 10.86 5.60
C LEU A 207 -9.73 11.09 6.80
N TYR A 208 -8.54 10.48 6.78
CA TYR A 208 -7.50 10.70 7.78
C TYR A 208 -6.94 12.14 7.70
N ALA A 209 -6.54 12.57 6.50
CA ALA A 209 -5.92 13.88 6.29
C ALA A 209 -6.93 15.05 6.24
N GLU A 210 -8.23 14.74 6.13
CA GLU A 210 -9.33 15.70 5.96
C GLU A 210 -9.12 16.65 4.77
N ASP A 211 -8.49 16.13 3.71
CA ASP A 211 -8.14 16.89 2.52
C ASP A 211 -8.33 16.02 1.26
N PRO A 212 -9.25 16.37 0.35
CA PRO A 212 -9.52 15.59 -0.87
C PRO A 212 -8.33 15.56 -1.86
N GLN A 213 -7.32 16.42 -1.64
CA GLN A 213 -6.09 16.46 -2.43
C GLN A 213 -4.90 15.83 -1.69
N ALA A 214 -5.11 15.22 -0.51
CA ALA A 214 -4.03 14.72 0.33
C ALA A 214 -3.10 13.74 -0.41
N MET A 215 -3.68 12.82 -1.19
CA MET A 215 -2.89 11.82 -1.94
C MET A 215 -2.13 12.43 -3.11
N ARG A 216 -2.72 13.40 -3.83
CA ARG A 216 -1.98 14.19 -4.84
C ARG A 216 -0.77 14.86 -4.19
N LYS A 217 -0.97 15.61 -3.12
CA LYS A 217 0.10 16.34 -2.41
C LYS A 217 1.17 15.41 -1.85
N ALA A 218 0.82 14.18 -1.49
CA ALA A 218 1.76 13.18 -0.99
C ALA A 218 2.66 12.56 -2.07
N VAL A 219 2.24 12.59 -3.35
CA VAL A 219 2.96 11.95 -4.46
C VAL A 219 3.45 12.91 -5.55
N GLU A 220 3.01 14.18 -5.52
CA GLU A 220 3.43 15.23 -6.46
C GLU A 220 4.92 15.59 -6.27
N LEU A 221 5.60 15.80 -7.39
CA LEU A 221 7.01 16.20 -7.44
C LEU A 221 7.13 17.69 -7.81
N PRO A 222 8.06 18.45 -7.19
CA PRO A 222 8.27 19.86 -7.55
C PRO A 222 8.71 20.10 -9.00
N SER A 223 9.38 19.13 -9.62
CA SER A 223 9.93 19.17 -10.98
C SER A 223 9.49 17.96 -11.81
N SER A 224 8.18 17.74 -11.91
CA SER A 224 7.59 16.57 -12.57
C SER A 224 7.50 16.69 -14.10
N SER A 225 7.68 15.56 -14.79
CA SER A 225 7.23 15.43 -16.18
C SER A 225 5.69 15.43 -16.26
N ASP A 226 5.11 15.65 -17.44
CA ASP A 226 3.64 15.57 -17.65
C ASP A 226 3.06 14.23 -17.17
N LYS A 227 3.83 13.15 -17.30
CA LYS A 227 3.46 11.82 -16.81
C LYS A 227 3.39 11.79 -15.28
N ASP A 228 4.38 12.37 -14.60
CA ASP A 228 4.41 12.41 -13.14
C ASP A 228 3.30 13.32 -12.58
N ILE A 229 2.98 14.43 -13.28
CA ILE A 229 1.83 15.29 -12.98
C ILE A 229 0.53 14.49 -13.10
N TYR A 230 0.31 13.81 -14.23
CA TYR A 230 -0.88 12.99 -14.46
C TYR A 230 -1.04 11.90 -13.38
N MET A 231 0.05 11.23 -12.99
CA MET A 231 0.03 10.21 -11.94
C MET A 231 -0.39 10.78 -10.58
N ALA A 232 -0.02 12.03 -10.26
CA ALA A 232 -0.47 12.71 -9.05
C ALA A 232 -1.93 13.16 -9.15
N GLU A 233 -2.33 13.76 -10.28
CA GLU A 233 -3.70 14.20 -10.54
C GLU A 233 -4.69 13.03 -10.53
N ALA A 234 -4.29 11.85 -11.01
CA ALA A 234 -5.11 10.65 -11.02
C ALA A 234 -5.51 10.17 -9.60
N ARG A 235 -4.88 10.70 -8.55
CA ARG A 235 -5.21 10.42 -7.14
C ARG A 235 -5.93 11.58 -6.43
N ASP A 236 -6.29 12.63 -7.17
CA ASP A 236 -7.00 13.79 -6.66
C ASP A 236 -8.53 13.57 -6.70
N PHE A 237 -9.24 13.83 -5.60
CA PHE A 237 -10.70 13.71 -5.55
C PHE A 237 -11.44 14.99 -5.96
N THR A 238 -10.71 16.04 -6.35
CA THR A 238 -11.27 17.33 -6.79
C THR A 238 -11.19 17.53 -8.30
N ILE A 239 -10.38 16.74 -9.00
CA ILE A 239 -10.20 16.82 -10.45
C ILE A 239 -11.17 15.90 -11.16
N ARG A 240 -11.97 16.44 -12.08
CA ARG A 240 -12.77 15.62 -13.00
C ARG A 240 -11.90 15.20 -14.18
N HIS A 241 -11.63 13.90 -14.30
CA HIS A 241 -10.92 13.34 -15.44
C HIS A 241 -11.85 13.20 -16.66
N SER A 242 -11.43 13.74 -17.81
CA SER A 242 -12.14 13.54 -19.07
C SER A 242 -12.14 12.06 -19.48
N HIS A 243 -13.15 11.63 -20.25
CA HIS A 243 -13.28 10.24 -20.71
C HIS A 243 -12.06 9.73 -21.49
N GLU A 244 -11.30 10.63 -22.13
CA GLU A 244 -10.11 10.31 -22.90
C GLU A 244 -8.97 9.75 -22.02
N HIS A 245 -8.97 10.05 -20.72
CA HIS A 245 -7.99 9.54 -19.76
C HIS A 245 -8.42 8.25 -19.04
N TRP A 246 -9.57 7.65 -19.42
CA TRP A 246 -10.12 6.45 -18.78
C TRP A 246 -9.52 5.13 -19.28
N ASN A 247 -8.31 5.15 -19.83
CA ASN A 247 -7.69 3.98 -20.46
C ASN A 247 -6.45 3.45 -19.73
N ASP A 248 -6.07 4.05 -18.59
CA ASP A 248 -4.93 3.57 -17.81
C ASP A 248 -5.27 2.25 -17.10
N SER A 249 -4.50 1.21 -17.37
CA SER A 249 -4.68 -0.11 -16.77
C SER A 249 -3.92 -0.28 -15.45
N THR A 250 -3.05 0.68 -15.09
CA THR A 250 -2.29 0.66 -13.83
C THR A 250 -3.27 0.73 -12.66
N PRO A 251 -3.22 -0.21 -11.69
CA PRO A 251 -4.18 -0.27 -10.59
C PRO A 251 -4.41 1.07 -9.88
N HIS A 252 -3.34 1.82 -9.62
CA HIS A 252 -3.37 3.13 -8.94
C HIS A 252 -4.27 4.17 -9.65
N TYR A 253 -4.35 4.13 -10.98
CA TYR A 253 -5.00 5.15 -11.81
C TYR A 253 -6.25 4.63 -12.51
N ARG A 254 -6.45 3.31 -12.52
CA ARG A 254 -7.54 2.66 -13.26
C ARG A 254 -8.94 3.14 -12.86
N LEU A 255 -9.14 3.55 -11.61
CA LEU A 255 -10.39 4.14 -11.11
C LEU A 255 -10.26 5.64 -10.79
N SER A 256 -9.32 6.37 -11.41
CA SER A 256 -9.16 7.82 -11.19
C SER A 256 -10.43 8.64 -11.47
N PRO A 257 -11.23 8.36 -12.52
CA PRO A 257 -12.47 9.11 -12.76
C PRO A 257 -13.49 9.03 -11.63
N VAL A 258 -13.51 7.90 -10.92
CA VAL A 258 -14.44 7.60 -9.83
C VAL A 258 -14.16 8.47 -8.60
N ARG A 259 -12.89 8.83 -8.34
CA ARG A 259 -12.47 9.62 -7.18
C ARG A 259 -13.26 10.93 -7.08
N SER A 260 -13.35 11.68 -8.17
CA SER A 260 -14.08 12.95 -8.23
C SER A 260 -15.58 12.88 -7.88
N ARG A 261 -16.16 11.68 -7.91
CA ARG A 261 -17.57 11.45 -7.61
C ARG A 261 -17.82 11.06 -6.16
N LEU A 262 -16.86 10.41 -5.50
CA LEU A 262 -17.04 9.93 -4.14
C LEU A 262 -17.28 11.09 -3.15
N PHE A 263 -16.53 12.18 -3.25
CA PHE A 263 -16.68 13.35 -2.37
C PHE A 263 -17.43 14.52 -3.01
N ALA A 264 -18.11 14.31 -4.14
CA ALA A 264 -18.84 15.38 -4.81
C ALA A 264 -19.97 15.91 -3.90
N GLY A 265 -19.80 17.11 -3.35
CA GLY A 265 -20.78 17.72 -2.45
C GLY A 265 -20.63 17.35 -0.97
N HIS A 266 -19.59 16.61 -0.58
CA HIS A 266 -19.28 16.30 0.81
C HIS A 266 -18.11 17.13 1.34
N TRP A 267 -18.29 17.76 2.50
CA TRP A 267 -17.24 18.50 3.18
C TRP A 267 -16.64 17.65 4.30
N ILE A 268 -15.58 16.91 3.99
CA ILE A 268 -14.96 15.95 4.93
C ILE A 268 -14.27 16.58 6.14
N LYS A 269 -13.97 17.88 6.08
CA LYS A 269 -13.19 18.56 7.11
C LYS A 269 -14.04 18.73 8.37
N GLY A 270 -13.51 18.22 9.49
CA GLY A 270 -14.20 18.22 10.77
C GLY A 270 -15.22 17.11 10.97
N TYR A 271 -15.25 16.07 10.12
CA TYR A 271 -16.08 14.88 10.37
C TYR A 271 -15.68 14.23 11.71
N SER A 272 -16.68 13.92 12.53
CA SER A 272 -16.52 13.06 13.69
C SER A 272 -16.16 11.62 13.29
N SER A 273 -15.64 10.82 14.23
CA SER A 273 -15.37 9.39 13.99
C SER A 273 -16.60 8.63 13.50
N THR A 274 -17.80 8.98 13.98
CA THR A 274 -19.06 8.39 13.51
C THR A 274 -19.33 8.74 12.04
N GLU A 275 -19.20 10.01 11.65
CA GLU A 275 -19.40 10.43 10.26
C GLU A 275 -18.37 9.82 9.31
N LYS A 276 -17.10 9.71 9.74
CA LYS A 276 -16.06 9.00 8.97
C LYS A 276 -16.41 7.53 8.77
N ARG A 277 -16.88 6.85 9.83
CA ARG A 277 -17.31 5.45 9.77
C ARG A 277 -18.48 5.26 8.81
N GLU A 278 -19.56 6.02 9.00
CA GLU A 278 -20.76 5.91 8.17
C GLU A 278 -20.45 6.16 6.70
N TYR A 279 -19.62 7.16 6.40
CA TYR A 279 -19.20 7.44 5.03
C TYR A 279 -18.35 6.31 4.45
N LEU A 280 -17.35 5.82 5.18
CA LEU A 280 -16.49 4.72 4.72
C LEU A 280 -17.27 3.43 4.49
N GLU A 281 -18.24 3.11 5.36
CA GLU A 281 -19.12 1.95 5.20
C GLU A 281 -20.00 2.06 3.94
N LYS A 282 -20.52 3.25 3.61
CA LYS A 282 -21.26 3.47 2.35
C LYS A 282 -20.37 3.24 1.14
N VAL A 283 -19.15 3.79 1.15
CA VAL A 283 -18.16 3.57 0.09
C VAL A 283 -17.83 2.09 -0.04
N TYR A 284 -17.53 1.42 1.08
CA TYR A 284 -17.24 -0.02 1.09
C TYR A 284 -18.37 -0.86 0.51
N ASN A 285 -19.61 -0.66 0.99
CA ASN A 285 -20.76 -1.43 0.50
C ASN A 285 -20.95 -1.25 -1.01
N LEU A 286 -20.75 -0.02 -1.51
CA LEU A 286 -20.82 0.26 -2.93
C LEU A 286 -19.73 -0.48 -3.72
N LEU A 287 -18.48 -0.44 -3.27
CA LEU A 287 -17.38 -1.13 -3.92
C LEU A 287 -17.53 -2.65 -3.84
N ARG A 288 -17.94 -3.19 -2.68
CA ARG A 288 -18.20 -4.62 -2.47
C ARG A 288 -19.26 -5.13 -3.44
N ASP A 289 -20.38 -4.42 -3.58
CA ASP A 289 -21.44 -4.80 -4.51
C ASP A 289 -20.95 -4.77 -5.97
N ASP A 290 -20.10 -3.82 -6.33
CA ASP A 290 -19.49 -3.77 -7.67
C ASP A 290 -18.51 -4.92 -7.91
N ILE A 291 -17.66 -5.23 -6.93
CA ILE A 291 -16.75 -6.39 -6.93
C ILE A 291 -17.53 -7.68 -7.11
N LEU A 292 -18.58 -7.90 -6.32
CA LEU A 292 -19.43 -9.11 -6.39
C LEU A 292 -20.11 -9.22 -7.76
N SER A 293 -20.60 -8.11 -8.32
CA SER A 293 -21.21 -8.12 -9.65
C SER A 293 -20.24 -8.53 -10.76
N ARG A 294 -18.93 -8.29 -10.58
CA ARG A 294 -17.88 -8.62 -11.54
C ARG A 294 -17.15 -9.93 -11.19
N TRP A 295 -17.48 -10.55 -10.06
CA TRP A 295 -16.70 -11.64 -9.48
C TRP A 295 -16.55 -12.82 -10.43
N HIS A 296 -17.60 -13.18 -11.16
CA HIS A 296 -17.61 -14.29 -12.13
C HIS A 296 -17.71 -13.82 -13.59
N GLN A 297 -17.52 -12.54 -13.85
CA GLN A 297 -17.63 -11.96 -15.19
C GLN A 297 -16.25 -11.80 -15.84
N GLU A 298 -16.25 -11.64 -17.16
CA GLU A 298 -15.07 -11.15 -17.87
C GLU A 298 -14.69 -9.78 -17.35
N THR A 299 -13.39 -9.49 -17.29
CA THR A 299 -12.90 -8.20 -16.84
C THR A 299 -13.30 -7.13 -17.86
N PRO A 300 -14.14 -6.15 -17.47
CA PRO A 300 -14.59 -5.13 -18.42
C PRO A 300 -13.46 -4.17 -18.77
N SER A 301 -13.67 -3.43 -19.86
CA SER A 301 -12.78 -2.34 -20.23
C SER A 301 -12.65 -1.33 -19.08
N VAL A 302 -11.53 -0.62 -19.02
CA VAL A 302 -11.32 0.42 -17.99
C VAL A 302 -12.42 1.49 -18.05
N GLN A 303 -12.86 1.82 -19.27
CA GLN A 303 -13.93 2.80 -19.49
C GLN A 303 -15.26 2.33 -18.92
N ASP A 304 -15.66 1.10 -19.23
CA ASP A 304 -16.92 0.52 -18.75
C ASP A 304 -16.90 0.33 -17.24
N ALA A 305 -15.75 -0.08 -16.69
CA ALA A 305 -15.56 -0.20 -15.24
C ALA A 305 -15.86 1.13 -14.53
N ASN A 306 -15.25 2.23 -15.00
CA ASN A 306 -15.49 3.56 -14.45
C ASN A 306 -16.91 4.06 -14.66
N LYS A 307 -17.48 3.86 -15.86
CA LYS A 307 -18.84 4.31 -16.19
C LYS A 307 -19.86 3.70 -15.25
N THR A 308 -19.89 2.37 -15.15
CA THR A 308 -20.83 1.65 -14.29
C THR A 308 -20.65 2.00 -12.82
N LEU A 309 -19.41 2.16 -12.35
CA LEU A 309 -19.16 2.51 -10.96
C LEU A 309 -19.61 3.94 -10.62
N ILE A 310 -19.41 4.89 -11.54
CA ILE A 310 -19.89 6.28 -11.40
C ILE A 310 -21.42 6.34 -11.39
N GLU A 311 -22.10 5.57 -12.23
CA GLU A 311 -23.57 5.46 -12.23
C GLU A 311 -24.08 4.92 -10.88
N LYS A 312 -23.40 3.92 -10.30
CA LYS A 312 -23.71 3.38 -8.97
C LYS A 312 -23.47 4.42 -7.85
N ILE A 313 -22.41 5.23 -7.95
CA ILE A 313 -22.12 6.29 -6.99
C ILE A 313 -23.20 7.37 -7.02
N ASN A 314 -23.50 7.92 -8.20
CA ASN A 314 -24.47 9.01 -8.32
C ASN A 314 -25.91 8.61 -7.90
N SER A 315 -26.20 7.32 -7.75
CA SER A 315 -27.51 6.82 -7.31
C SER A 315 -27.57 6.42 -5.82
N ARG A 316 -26.43 6.36 -5.12
CA ARG A 316 -26.34 5.81 -3.75
C ARG A 316 -25.61 6.71 -2.75
N LEU A 317 -24.78 7.63 -3.22
CA LEU A 317 -24.09 8.66 -2.43
C LEU A 317 -24.68 10.03 -2.79
#